data_AF-A0A9D6U6Q2-F1
#
_entry.id   AF-A0A9D6U6Q2-F1
#
_cell.length_a   1.000
_cell.length_b   1.000
_cell.length_c   1.000
_cell.angle_alpha   90.00
_cell.angle_beta   90.00
_cell.angle_gamma   90.00
#
_symmetry.space_group_name_H-M   'P 1'
#
loop_
_entity.id
_entity.type
_entity.pdbx_description
1 polymer ?
#
loop_
_entity_poly.entity_id
_entity_poly.type
_entity_poly.pdbx_seq_one_letter_code
_entity_poly.pdbx_strand_id
1 'polypeptide(L)' 'METLVINLKSEKDKSLFYALAERLHLKASLLTEEDKEDYGLLKAMLKGRTGEYVDKETVLKALRK' A
#
# COMPACT_ATOMS: atom_id res chain seq x y z
N MET A 1 -9.05 12.23 6.06
CA MET A 1 -8.80 11.13 7.02
C MET A 1 -7.31 11.05 7.21
N GLU A 2 -6.83 11.19 8.45
CA GLU A 2 -5.43 10.98 8.80
C GLU A 2 -5.30 9.59 9.42
N THR A 3 -4.34 8.81 8.93
CA THR A 3 -4.16 7.41 9.33
C THR A 3 -2.76 7.23 9.87
N LEU A 4 -2.65 6.70 11.09
CA LEU A 4 -1.38 6.36 11.71
C LEU A 4 -1.00 4.92 11.35
N VAL A 5 0.21 4.72 10.82
CA VAL A 5 0.76 3.40 10.50
C VAL A 5 1.92 3.11 11.44
N ILE A 6 1.87 1.96 12.12
CA ILE A 6 2.89 1.54 13.09
C ILE A 6 3.52 0.24 12.59
N ASN A 7 4.84 0.22 12.49
CA ASN A 7 5.59 -0.93 12.00
C ASN A 7 6.26 -1.65 13.18
N LEU A 8 5.78 -2.86 13.51
CA LEU A 8 6.22 -3.63 14.67
C LEU A 8 7.11 -4.79 14.22
N LYS A 9 8.30 -4.91 14.81
CA LYS A 9 9.31 -5.92 14.45
C LYS A 9 9.17 -7.25 15.21
N SER A 10 8.44 -7.26 16.31
CA SER A 10 8.27 -8.41 17.20
C SER A 10 6.80 -8.86 17.23
N GLU A 11 6.56 -10.18 17.12
CA GLU A 11 5.21 -10.76 17.17
C GLU A 11 4.52 -10.55 18.53
N LYS A 12 5.29 -10.53 19.62
CA LYS A 12 4.76 -10.21 20.96
C LYS A 12 4.23 -8.78 21.01
N ASP A 13 4.94 -7.84 20.39
CA ASP A 13 4.56 -6.43 20.39
C ASP A 13 3.32 -6.22 19.50
N LYS A 14 3.23 -6.91 18.35
CA LYS A 14 2.03 -6.88 17.49
C LYS A 14 0.76 -7.22 18.26
N SER A 15 0.80 -8.30 19.04
CA SER A 15 -0.34 -8.77 19.82
C SER A 15 -0.75 -7.74 20.89
N LEU A 16 0.23 -7.15 21.56
CA LEU A 16 0.01 -6.12 22.59
C LEU A 16 -0.65 -4.87 22.00
N PHE A 17 -0.09 -4.33 20.91
CA PHE A 17 -0.58 -3.11 20.29
C PHE A 17 -1.97 -3.30 19.66
N TYR A 18 -2.24 -4.47 19.08
CA TYR A 18 -3.57 -4.79 18.57
C TYR A 18 -4.62 -4.80 19.68
N ALA A 19 -4.35 -5.51 20.78
CA ALA A 19 -5.25 -5.54 21.94
C ALA A 19 -5.45 -4.15 22.57
N LEU A 20 -4.42 -3.31 22.56
CA LEU A 20 -4.51 -1.93 23.05
C LEU A 20 -5.37 -1.06 22.14
N ALA A 21 -5.22 -1.20 20.82
CA ALA A 21 -6.02 -0.48 19.84
C ALA A 21 -7.51 -0.87 19.92
N GLU A 22 -7.81 -2.17 20.10
CA GLU A 22 -9.18 -2.63 20.33
C GLU A 22 -9.79 -2.03 21.60
N ARG A 23 -9.03 -2.00 22.70
CA ARG A 23 -9.47 -1.38 23.97
C ARG A 23 -9.72 0.12 23.87
N LEU A 24 -9.00 0.81 22.99
CA LEU A 24 -9.19 2.23 22.72
C LEU A 24 -10.28 2.48 21.66
N HIS A 25 -10.99 1.44 21.22
CA HIS A 25 -11.99 1.50 20.16
C HIS A 25 -11.46 2.10 18.85
N LEU A 26 -10.16 1.92 18.59
CA LEU A 26 -9.51 2.34 17.36
C LEU A 26 -9.70 1.27 16.29
N LYS A 27 -9.90 1.69 15.04
CA LYS A 27 -9.97 0.78 13.90
C LYS A 27 -8.54 0.31 13.56
N ALA A 28 -8.16 -0.86 14.07
CA ALA A 28 -6.89 -1.49 13.77
C ALA A 28 -7.02 -2.48 12.59
N SER A 29 -6.02 -2.51 11.72
CA SER A 29 -5.97 -3.43 10.59
C SER A 29 -4.53 -3.92 10.44
N LEU A 30 -4.35 -5.23 10.26
CA LEU A 30 -3.04 -5.79 9.97
C LEU A 30 -2.77 -5.65 8.47
N LEU A 31 -1.63 -5.08 8.11
CA LEU A 31 -1.18 -4.98 6.72
C LEU A 31 -0.09 -6.03 6.50
N THR A 32 -0.33 -6.96 5.58
CA THR A 32 0.66 -7.92 5.11
C THR A 32 1.61 -7.27 4.11
N GLU A 33 2.68 -7.97 3.72
CA GLU A 33 3.56 -7.48 2.65
C GLU A 33 2.83 -7.44 1.30
N GLU A 34 1.98 -8.44 1.01
CA GLU A 34 1.14 -8.47 -0.19
C GLU A 34 0.22 -7.23 -0.26
N ASP A 35 -0.44 -6.88 0.85
CA ASP A 35 -1.25 -5.67 0.91
C ASP A 35 -0.43 -4.41 0.58
N LYS A 36 0.82 -4.32 1.07
CA LYS A 36 1.71 -3.17 0.80
C LYS A 36 2.09 -3.10 -0.68
N GLU A 37 2.37 -4.23 -1.30
CA GLU A 37 2.68 -4.33 -2.73
C GLU A 37 1.48 -3.90 -3.57
N ASP A 38 0.28 -4.39 -3.24
CA ASP A 38 -0.98 -4.01 -3.90
C ASP A 38 -1.27 -2.51 -3.77
N TYR A 39 -1.05 -1.93 -2.58
CA TYR A 39 -1.16 -0.48 -2.40
C TYR A 39 -0.13 0.29 -3.24
N GLY A 40 1.10 -0.21 -3.32
CA GLY A 40 2.14 0.35 -4.18
C GLY A 40 1.75 0.33 -5.65
N LEU A 41 1.21 -0.80 -6.11
CA LEU A 41 0.74 -1.00 -7.48
C LEU A 41 -0.44 -0.08 -7.79
N LEU A 42 -1.45 -0.03 -6.92
CA LEU A 42 -2.60 0.87 -7.08
C LEU A 42 -2.16 2.33 -7.18
N LYS A 43 -1.22 2.75 -6.34
CA LYS A 43 -0.66 4.11 -6.40
C LYS A 43 0.03 4.40 -7.74
N ALA A 44 0.80 3.45 -8.26
CA ALA A 44 1.45 3.56 -9.57
C ALA A 44 0.42 3.63 -10.70
N MET A 45 -0.63 2.80 -10.64
CA MET A 45 -1.73 2.81 -11.62
C MET A 45 -2.49 4.13 -11.61
N LEU A 46 -2.84 4.65 -10.43
CA LEU A 46 -3.52 5.94 -10.30
C LEU A 46 -2.66 7.09 -10.84
N LYS A 47 -1.34 7.05 -10.58
CA LYS A 47 -0.40 8.04 -11.13
C LYS A 47 -0.29 7.91 -12.67
N GLY A 48 -0.32 6.70 -13.20
CA GLY A 48 -0.24 6.42 -14.63
C GLY A 48 -1.53 6.68 -15.40
N ARG A 49 -2.68 6.80 -14.71
CA ARG A 49 -3.98 7.09 -15.32
C ARG A 49 -4.09 8.58 -15.67
N THR A 50 -3.38 9.00 -16.71
CA THR A 50 -3.36 10.39 -17.19
C THR A 50 -4.55 10.74 -18.09
N GLY A 51 -5.35 9.74 -18.51
CA GLY A 51 -6.45 9.92 -19.47
C GLY A 51 -5.97 10.12 -20.91
N GLU A 52 -4.65 10.12 -21.14
CA GLU A 52 -4.05 10.23 -22.46
C GLU A 52 -3.97 8.86 -23.13
N TYR A 53 -4.27 8.82 -24.42
CA TYR A 53 -4.13 7.60 -25.21
C TYR A 53 -2.65 7.37 -25.53
N VAL A 54 -2.05 6.33 -24.95
CA VAL A 54 -0.64 6.01 -25.16
C VAL A 54 -0.52 5.05 -26.35
N ASP A 55 0.20 5.47 -27.39
CA ASP A 55 0.43 4.62 -28.56
C ASP A 55 1.34 3.43 -28.22
N LYS A 56 0.93 2.25 -28.67
CA LYS A 56 1.60 0.97 -28.36
C LYS A 56 3.03 0.93 -28.89
N GLU A 57 3.32 1.50 -30.06
CA GLU A 57 4.68 1.50 -30.60
C GLU A 57 5.60 2.42 -29.79
N THR A 58 5.09 3.56 -29.33
CA THR A 58 5.84 4.48 -28.46
C THR A 58 6.26 3.80 -27.16
N VAL A 59 5.35 3.05 -26.51
CA VAL A 59 5.65 2.31 -25.28
C VAL A 59 6.68 1.19 -25.53
N LEU A 60 6.49 0.41 -26.60
CA LEU A 60 7.40 -0.69 -26.93
C LEU A 60 8.82 -0.21 -27.31
N LYS A 61 8.96 0.97 -27.92
CA LYS A 61 10.28 1.57 -28.17
C LYS A 61 10.98 2.00 -26.88
N ALA A 62 10.25 2.51 -25.90
CA ALA A 62 10.82 2.92 -24.61
C ALA A 62 11.32 1.72 -23.77
N LEU A 63 10.65 0.57 -23.86
CA LEU A 63 10.98 -0.65 -23.11
C LEU A 63 12.13 -1.49 -23.70
N ARG A 64 12.60 -1.18 -24.92
CA ARG A 64 13.70 -1.92 -25.59
C ARG A 64 15.10 -1.35 -25.29
N LYS A 65 15.23 -0.46 -24.30
CA LYS A 65 16.50 0.02 -23.76
C LYS A 65 16.88 -0.75 -22.50
#